data_AF-A0A6U5BYR8-F1
#
_entry.id   AF-A0A6U5BYR8-F1
#
_cell.length_a   1.000
_cell.length_b   1.000
_cell.length_c   1.000
_cell.angle_alpha   90.00
_cell.angle_beta   90.00
_cell.angle_gamma   90.00
#
_symmetry.space_group_name_H-M   'P 1'
#
loop_
_entity.id
_entity.type
_entity.pdbx_description
1 polymer ?
#
loop_
_entity_poly.entity_id
_entity_poly.type
_entity_poly.pdbx_seq_one_letter_code
_entity_poly.pdbx_strand_id
1 'polypeptide(L)'
;ERDRVQTEEFARDSFENVMFSICRFRQVSKRYPERITVVSFPFKKPRFESLHRGAIRFPKDRFSFVGVGNTTKEVEEGEKRNAWQHFAKDPMGCSGDLLRKKQSRNPFSASIPYPRGCAELSGLFGHCGAEVYRGALPWDGLK
;
A
#
# COMPACT_ATOMS: atom_id res chain seq x y z
N GLU A 1 0.23 27.05 0.24
CA GLU A 1 1.16 25.89 0.16
C GLU A 1 0.70 24.65 0.93
N ARG A 2 0.09 24.78 2.13
CA ARG A 2 -0.40 23.64 2.93
C ARG A 2 -1.46 22.76 2.23
N ASP A 3 -2.19 23.28 1.26
CA ASP A 3 -3.28 22.52 0.58
C ASP A 3 -2.78 21.40 -0.34
N ARG A 4 -1.48 21.34 -0.62
CA ARG A 4 -0.86 20.31 -1.48
C ARG A 4 -0.22 19.16 -0.71
N VAL A 5 -0.16 19.26 0.61
CA VAL A 5 0.45 18.25 1.50
C VAL A 5 -0.63 17.76 2.45
N GLN A 6 -0.78 16.45 2.54
CA GLN A 6 -1.78 15.80 3.37
C GLN A 6 -1.16 14.61 4.08
N THR A 7 -1.63 14.34 5.29
CA THR A 7 -1.24 13.16 6.06
C THR A 7 -2.27 12.05 5.90
N GLU A 8 -1.77 10.82 5.99
CA GLU A 8 -2.53 9.59 6.19
C GLU A 8 -1.90 8.95 7.45
N GLU A 9 -2.71 8.73 8.48
CA GLU A 9 -2.22 8.42 9.84
C GLU A 9 -2.77 7.08 10.38
N PHE A 10 -3.53 6.33 9.56
CA PHE A 10 -4.20 5.10 9.96
C PHE A 10 -3.54 3.85 9.40
N ALA A 11 -2.65 3.93 8.41
CA ALA A 11 -1.96 2.76 7.90
C ALA A 11 -1.07 2.11 8.97
N ARG A 12 -1.22 0.80 9.12
CA ARG A 12 -0.51 -0.02 10.11
C ARG A 12 0.56 -0.88 9.46
N ASP A 13 0.59 -0.95 8.14
CA ASP A 13 1.66 -1.61 7.41
C ASP A 13 1.94 -0.92 6.07
N SER A 14 2.94 -1.43 5.38
CA SER A 14 3.39 -0.86 4.11
C SER A 14 2.44 -1.06 2.93
N PHE A 15 1.52 -2.03 2.99
CA PHE A 15 0.49 -2.20 1.98
C PHE A 15 -0.61 -1.16 2.19
N GLU A 16 -1.07 -1.01 3.45
CA GLU A 16 -2.01 0.04 3.85
C GLU A 16 -1.47 1.43 3.54
N ASN A 17 -0.16 1.68 3.69
CA ASN A 17 0.44 2.96 3.29
C ASN A 17 0.11 3.34 1.84
N VAL A 18 0.08 2.38 0.92
CA VAL A 18 -0.28 2.65 -0.49
C VAL A 18 -1.80 2.77 -0.63
N MET A 19 -2.54 1.78 -0.16
CA MET A 19 -3.99 1.69 -0.35
C MET A 19 -4.74 2.85 0.31
N PHE A 20 -4.35 3.22 1.54
CA PHE A 20 -4.99 4.30 2.28
C PHE A 20 -4.59 5.65 1.72
N SER A 21 -3.34 5.83 1.28
CA SER A 21 -2.91 7.07 0.61
C SER A 21 -3.67 7.35 -0.68
N ILE A 22 -3.97 6.31 -1.49
CA ILE A 22 -4.81 6.44 -2.69
C ILE A 22 -6.20 6.96 -2.31
N CYS A 23 -6.80 6.38 -1.27
CA CYS A 23 -8.12 6.83 -0.83
C CYS A 23 -8.07 8.24 -0.22
N ARG A 24 -7.05 8.55 0.59
CA ARG A 24 -6.83 9.89 1.14
C ARG A 24 -6.69 10.92 0.03
N PHE A 25 -5.93 10.62 -1.01
CA PHE A 25 -5.81 11.46 -2.19
C PHE A 25 -7.17 11.71 -2.82
N ARG A 26 -7.98 10.67 -3.04
CA ARG A 26 -9.33 10.78 -3.61
C ARG A 26 -10.30 11.61 -2.76
N GLN A 27 -10.20 11.54 -1.43
CA GLN A 27 -11.02 12.34 -0.52
C GLN A 27 -10.74 13.83 -0.67
N VAL A 28 -9.46 14.19 -0.83
CA VAL A 28 -9.00 15.59 -0.90
C VAL A 28 -9.13 16.16 -2.32
N SER A 29 -8.65 15.45 -3.35
CA SER A 29 -8.60 15.94 -4.74
C SER A 29 -9.87 15.67 -5.55
N LYS A 30 -10.78 14.85 -5.01
CA LYS A 30 -11.98 14.32 -5.69
C LYS A 30 -11.70 13.45 -6.92
N ARG A 31 -10.44 13.09 -7.18
CA ARG A 31 -10.01 12.20 -8.28
C ARG A 31 -9.06 11.13 -7.75
N TYR A 32 -8.98 9.99 -8.43
CA TYR A 32 -7.95 8.99 -8.11
C TYR A 32 -6.59 9.43 -8.68
N PRO A 33 -5.46 9.03 -8.07
CA PRO A 33 -4.15 9.42 -8.56
C PRO A 33 -3.88 8.77 -9.92
N GLU A 34 -3.47 9.58 -10.88
CA GLU A 34 -3.00 9.08 -12.18
C GLU A 34 -1.57 8.56 -12.12
N ARG A 35 -0.78 8.95 -11.12
CA ARG A 35 0.61 8.50 -10.92
C ARG A 35 0.91 8.42 -9.44
N ILE A 36 1.69 7.43 -9.04
CA ILE A 36 2.16 7.25 -7.67
C ILE A 36 3.69 7.21 -7.69
N THR A 37 4.31 8.03 -6.86
CA THR A 37 5.75 7.95 -6.57
C THR A 37 5.92 7.64 -5.10
N VAL A 38 6.54 6.51 -4.78
CA VAL A 38 6.92 6.16 -3.41
C VAL A 38 8.33 6.63 -3.15
N VAL A 39 8.54 7.38 -2.06
CA VAL A 39 9.87 7.80 -1.60
C VAL A 39 10.16 7.05 -0.29
N SER A 40 11.18 6.19 -0.28
CA SER A 40 11.54 5.42 0.92
C SER A 40 12.97 4.86 0.83
N PHE A 41 13.35 4.01 1.79
CA PHE A 41 14.65 3.34 1.75
C PHE A 41 14.74 2.35 0.56
N PRO A 42 15.89 2.28 -0.15
CA PRO A 42 16.04 1.48 -1.36
C PRO A 42 15.68 0.00 -1.21
N PHE A 43 16.04 -0.64 -0.10
CA PHE A 43 15.75 -2.07 0.15
C PHE A 43 14.25 -2.42 0.09
N LYS A 44 13.35 -1.44 0.27
CA LYS A 44 11.89 -1.68 0.19
C LYS A 44 11.37 -1.71 -1.24
N LYS A 45 12.14 -1.21 -2.22
CA LYS A 45 11.72 -1.04 -3.62
C LYS A 45 11.10 -2.32 -4.21
N PRO A 46 11.71 -3.53 -4.09
CA PRO A 46 11.14 -4.73 -4.69
C PRO A 46 9.75 -5.07 -4.14
N ARG A 47 9.52 -4.84 -2.84
CA ARG A 47 8.21 -5.11 -2.23
C ARG A 47 7.15 -4.14 -2.73
N PHE A 48 7.46 -2.84 -2.81
CA PHE A 48 6.48 -1.85 -3.25
C PHE A 48 6.15 -1.98 -4.75
N GLU A 49 7.15 -2.11 -5.61
CA GLU A 49 6.94 -2.15 -7.07
C GLU A 49 6.34 -3.48 -7.55
N SER A 50 6.76 -4.60 -6.98
CA SER A 50 6.28 -5.92 -7.43
C SER A 50 5.05 -6.38 -6.69
N LEU A 51 5.07 -6.33 -5.35
CA LEU A 51 4.02 -6.92 -4.52
C LEU A 51 2.88 -5.92 -4.28
N HIS A 52 3.15 -4.78 -3.63
CA HIS A 52 2.08 -3.86 -3.22
C HIS A 52 1.35 -3.24 -4.39
N ARG A 53 2.09 -2.70 -5.37
CA ARG A 53 1.52 -2.21 -6.64
C ARG A 53 0.76 -3.32 -7.37
N GLY A 54 1.31 -4.53 -7.41
CA GLY A 54 0.70 -5.69 -8.07
C GLY A 54 -0.63 -6.09 -7.42
N ALA A 55 -0.68 -6.13 -6.09
CA ALA A 55 -1.85 -6.49 -5.29
C ALA A 55 -3.04 -5.54 -5.54
N ILE A 56 -2.76 -4.25 -5.76
CA ILE A 56 -3.77 -3.26 -6.13
C ILE A 56 -3.91 -3.08 -7.65
N ARG A 57 -3.21 -3.87 -8.48
CA ARG A 57 -3.21 -3.76 -9.95
C ARG A 57 -2.94 -2.35 -10.50
N PHE A 58 -2.15 -1.52 -9.79
CA PHE A 58 -1.85 -0.17 -10.28
C PHE A 58 -0.89 -0.24 -11.48
N PRO A 59 -1.08 0.57 -12.55
CA PRO A 59 -0.27 0.48 -13.77
C PRO A 59 1.23 0.67 -13.49
N LYS A 60 2.06 -0.17 -14.10
CA LYS A 60 3.52 -0.22 -13.83
C LYS A 60 4.24 1.04 -14.30
N ASP A 61 3.86 1.54 -15.47
CA ASP A 61 4.36 2.78 -16.10
C ASP A 61 3.95 4.05 -15.31
N ARG A 62 2.96 3.93 -14.44
CA ARG A 62 2.46 5.03 -13.59
C ARG A 62 2.84 4.89 -12.12
N PHE A 63 3.67 3.90 -11.77
CA PHE A 63 4.15 3.68 -10.41
C PHE A 63 5.68 3.75 -10.36
N SER A 64 6.21 4.73 -9.65
CA SER A 64 7.65 4.95 -9.53
C SER A 64 8.11 4.81 -8.08
N PHE A 65 9.36 4.42 -7.87
CA PHE A 65 9.99 4.39 -6.55
C PHE A 65 11.32 5.15 -6.56
N VAL A 66 11.46 6.07 -5.60
CA VAL A 66 12.69 6.82 -5.34
C VAL A 66 13.29 6.32 -4.03
N GLY A 67 14.48 5.74 -4.13
CA GLY A 67 15.26 5.29 -2.99
C GLY A 67 16.07 6.44 -2.38
N VAL A 68 16.01 6.60 -1.06
CA VAL A 68 16.79 7.61 -0.31
C VAL A 68 17.60 6.93 0.79
N GLY A 69 18.88 7.27 0.88
CA GLY A 69 19.82 6.68 1.84
C GLY A 69 20.51 5.41 1.33
N ASN A 70 21.24 4.76 2.23
CA ASN A 70 22.04 3.58 1.91
C ASN A 70 21.32 2.29 2.29
N THR A 71 21.76 1.19 1.69
CA THR A 71 21.25 -0.16 1.95
C THR A 71 22.45 -1.10 2.05
N THR A 72 22.49 -1.93 3.09
CA THR A 72 23.48 -2.99 3.24
C THR A 72 22.86 -4.34 2.90
N LYS A 73 23.69 -5.35 2.61
CA LYS A 73 23.20 -6.70 2.29
C LYS A 73 22.39 -7.31 3.43
N GLU A 74 22.82 -7.08 4.67
CA GLU A 74 22.14 -7.59 5.87
C GLU A 74 20.71 -7.03 5.98
N VAL A 75 20.54 -5.75 5.62
CA VAL A 75 19.23 -5.09 5.60
C VAL A 75 18.35 -5.67 4.48
N GLU A 76 18.90 -5.91 3.30
CA GLU A 76 18.16 -6.54 2.18
C GLU A 76 17.70 -7.95 2.52
N GLU A 77 18.58 -8.77 3.11
CA GLU A 77 18.25 -10.11 3.56
C GLU A 77 17.22 -10.09 4.70
N GLY A 78 17.33 -9.12 5.60
CA GLY A 78 16.35 -8.85 6.65
C GLY A 78 14.98 -8.50 6.07
N GLU A 79 14.91 -7.58 5.11
CA GLU A 79 13.66 -7.20 4.42
C GLU A 79 13.04 -8.38 3.68
N LYS A 80 13.88 -9.16 2.97
CA LYS A 80 13.43 -10.32 2.20
C LYS A 80 12.74 -11.35 3.10
N ARG A 81 13.39 -11.70 4.21
CA ARG A 81 12.88 -12.68 5.19
C ARG A 81 11.66 -12.16 5.94
N ASN A 82 11.70 -10.93 6.46
CA ASN A 82 10.72 -10.44 7.43
C ASN A 82 9.51 -9.73 6.82
N ALA A 83 9.56 -9.36 5.54
CA ALA A 83 8.49 -8.63 4.87
C ALA A 83 8.18 -9.20 3.48
N TRP A 84 9.16 -9.23 2.57
CA TRP A 84 8.88 -9.56 1.16
C TRP A 84 8.25 -10.94 0.99
N GLN A 85 8.83 -11.99 1.60
CA GLN A 85 8.29 -13.35 1.51
C GLN A 85 6.90 -13.51 2.11
N HIS A 86 6.58 -12.74 3.15
CA HIS A 86 5.25 -12.77 3.76
C HIS A 86 4.22 -12.12 2.84
N PHE A 87 4.51 -10.92 2.31
CA PHE A 87 3.61 -10.24 1.37
C PHE A 87 3.50 -10.96 0.01
N ALA A 88 4.50 -11.75 -0.39
CA ALA A 88 4.39 -12.57 -1.59
C ALA A 88 3.32 -13.68 -1.46
N LYS A 89 3.08 -14.15 -0.23
CA LYS A 89 2.06 -15.18 0.08
C LYS A 89 0.71 -14.56 0.46
N ASP A 90 0.74 -13.38 1.07
CA ASP A 90 -0.42 -12.64 1.54
C ASP A 90 -0.31 -11.17 1.11
N PRO A 91 -0.65 -10.85 -0.14
CA PRO A 91 -0.41 -9.53 -0.72
C PRO A 91 -1.12 -8.38 0.00
N MET A 92 -2.24 -8.66 0.68
CA MET A 92 -3.01 -7.67 1.45
C MET A 92 -2.67 -7.68 2.96
N GLY A 93 -1.82 -8.61 3.42
CA GLY A 93 -1.43 -8.74 4.82
C GLY A 93 -2.60 -8.99 5.75
N CYS A 94 -3.49 -9.91 5.37
CA CYS A 94 -4.71 -10.24 6.10
C CYS A 94 -4.55 -11.42 7.08
N SER A 95 -3.41 -12.10 7.11
CA SER A 95 -3.22 -13.35 7.83
C SER A 95 -1.87 -13.46 8.52
N GLY A 96 -1.74 -14.46 9.40
CA GLY A 96 -0.48 -14.86 10.04
C GLY A 96 0.25 -13.70 10.73
N ASP A 97 1.56 -13.64 10.50
CA ASP A 97 2.47 -12.67 11.12
C ASP A 97 2.14 -11.23 10.71
N LEU A 98 1.68 -11.02 9.47
CA LEU A 98 1.31 -9.70 8.98
C LEU A 98 0.09 -9.17 9.71
N LEU A 99 -0.95 -9.99 9.87
CA LEU A 99 -2.13 -9.61 10.66
C LEU A 99 -1.77 -9.32 12.11
N ARG A 100 -0.93 -10.15 12.75
CA ARG A 100 -0.49 -9.90 14.14
C ARG A 100 0.27 -8.59 14.27
N LYS A 101 1.19 -8.28 13.33
CA LYS A 101 1.90 -6.99 13.28
C LYS A 101 0.92 -5.82 13.05
N LYS A 102 -0.09 -6.00 12.20
CA LYS A 102 -1.11 -4.99 11.92
C LYS A 102 -1.95 -4.68 13.16
N GLN A 103 -2.34 -5.70 13.92
CA GLN A 103 -3.07 -5.57 15.18
C GLN A 103 -2.23 -4.89 16.27
N SER A 104 -0.96 -5.29 16.44
CA SER A 104 -0.08 -4.70 17.47
C SER A 104 0.27 -3.24 17.22
N ARG A 105 0.17 -2.77 15.97
CA ARG A 105 0.39 -1.37 15.59
C ARG A 105 -0.86 -0.49 15.73
N ASN A 106 -1.96 -1.02 16.28
CA ASN A 106 -3.13 -0.25 16.68
C ASN A 106 -3.40 -0.36 18.19
N PRO A 107 -2.46 0.06 19.06
CA PRO A 107 -2.57 -0.13 20.51
C PRO A 107 -3.79 0.55 21.14
N PHE A 108 -4.27 1.64 20.53
CA PHE A 108 -5.43 2.40 21.01
C PHE A 108 -6.75 1.96 20.36
N SER A 109 -6.74 0.87 19.58
CA SER A 109 -7.94 0.38 18.87
C SER A 109 -8.65 1.47 18.05
N ALA A 110 -7.88 2.36 17.41
CA ALA A 110 -8.43 3.42 16.58
C ALA A 110 -9.29 2.84 15.45
N SER A 111 -10.45 3.45 15.21
CA SER A 111 -11.31 3.09 14.09
C SER A 111 -10.65 3.51 12.77
N ILE A 112 -10.50 2.58 11.84
CA ILE A 112 -9.96 2.85 10.50
C ILE A 112 -11.08 3.49 9.65
N PRO A 113 -10.90 4.71 9.11
CA PRO A 113 -11.96 5.43 8.43
C PRO A 113 -12.22 4.94 7.00
N TYR A 114 -11.35 4.11 6.44
CA TYR A 114 -11.46 3.62 5.06
C TYR A 114 -12.34 2.37 4.97
N PRO A 115 -13.09 2.18 3.85
CA PRO A 115 -13.04 2.91 2.58
C PRO A 115 -13.98 4.13 2.47
N ARG A 116 -14.39 4.78 3.58
CA ARG A 116 -15.29 5.94 3.54
C ARG A 116 -14.75 7.03 2.59
N GLY A 117 -15.58 7.48 1.66
CA GLY A 117 -15.19 8.48 0.64
C GLY A 117 -14.47 7.93 -0.58
N CYS A 118 -14.31 6.60 -0.69
CA CYS A 118 -13.72 5.88 -1.83
C CYS A 118 -14.54 4.62 -2.13
N ALA A 119 -15.83 4.82 -2.42
CA ALA A 119 -16.77 3.71 -2.60
C ALA A 119 -16.33 2.73 -3.70
N GLU A 120 -15.67 3.24 -4.74
CA GLU A 120 -15.14 2.47 -5.86
C GLU A 120 -14.02 1.49 -5.44
N LEU A 121 -13.38 1.72 -4.29
CA LEU A 121 -12.36 0.81 -3.73
C LEU A 121 -12.93 -0.16 -2.69
N SER A 122 -14.21 -0.10 -2.34
CA SER A 122 -14.76 -0.90 -1.23
C SER A 122 -14.52 -2.40 -1.40
N GLY A 123 -14.64 -2.92 -2.63
CA GLY A 123 -14.34 -4.32 -2.93
C GLY A 123 -12.88 -4.69 -2.72
N LEU A 124 -11.94 -3.78 -3.06
CA LEU A 124 -10.51 -3.98 -2.81
C LEU A 124 -10.20 -3.97 -1.30
N PHE A 125 -10.82 -3.07 -0.54
CA PHE A 125 -10.65 -3.00 0.92
C PHE A 125 -11.23 -4.22 1.65
N GLY A 126 -12.28 -4.84 1.11
CA GLY A 126 -12.87 -6.07 1.63
C GLY A 126 -12.18 -7.34 1.14
N HIS A 127 -11.20 -7.25 0.24
CA HIS A 127 -10.52 -8.40 -0.33
C HIS A 127 -9.33 -8.84 0.51
N CYS A 128 -9.27 -10.14 0.79
CA CYS A 128 -8.17 -10.79 1.48
C CYS A 128 -7.88 -12.16 0.85
N GLY A 129 -6.62 -12.58 0.89
CA GLY A 129 -6.17 -13.87 0.37
C GLY A 129 -4.93 -13.74 -0.52
N ALA A 130 -4.44 -14.87 -1.02
CA ALA A 130 -3.27 -14.92 -1.89
C ALA A 130 -3.55 -14.40 -3.32
N GLU A 131 -4.81 -14.45 -3.73
CA GLU A 131 -5.23 -14.01 -5.06
C GLU A 131 -5.30 -12.49 -5.16
N VAL A 132 -4.96 -11.95 -6.34
CA VAL A 132 -5.15 -10.54 -6.64
C VAL A 132 -6.64 -10.24 -6.82
N TYR A 133 -7.09 -9.10 -6.28
CA TYR A 133 -8.47 -8.64 -6.44
C TYR A 133 -8.83 -8.41 -7.92
N ARG A 134 -9.91 -9.04 -8.39
CA ARG A 134 -10.31 -9.04 -9.82
C ARG A 134 -11.47 -8.10 -10.16
N GLY A 135 -12.11 -7.48 -9.18
CA GLY A 135 -13.17 -6.51 -9.42
C GLY A 135 -12.63 -5.22 -10.04
N ALA A 136 -13.50 -4.41 -10.64
CA ALA A 136 -13.13 -3.17 -11.30
C ALA A 136 -12.41 -2.19 -10.35
N LEU A 137 -11.37 -1.53 -10.87
CA LEU A 137 -10.63 -0.49 -10.17
C LEU A 137 -10.60 0.81 -10.97
N PRO A 138 -10.51 1.98 -10.29
CA PRO A 138 -10.55 3.28 -10.96
C PRO A 138 -9.47 3.52 -12.02
N TRP A 139 -8.35 2.78 -11.96
CA TRP A 139 -7.23 2.90 -12.88
C TRP A 139 -7.21 1.85 -14.00
N ASP A 140 -8.20 0.95 -14.08
CA ASP A 140 -8.24 -0.09 -15.11
C ASP A 140 -8.34 0.47 -16.55
N GLY A 141 -8.81 1.71 -16.69
CA GLY A 141 -8.86 2.44 -17.97
C GLY A 141 -7.69 3.39 -18.23
N LEU A 142 -6.75 3.53 -17.29
CA LEU A 142 -5.56 4.36 -17.49
C LEU A 142 -4.57 3.59 -18.37
N LYS A 143 -4.52 3.95 -19.65
CA LYS A 143 -3.53 3.45 -20.61
C LYS A 143 -2.15 4.05 -20.39
#